data_AF-A6BIA2-F1
#
_entry.id   AF-A6BIA2-F1
#
_cell.length_a   1.000
_cell.length_b   1.000
_cell.length_c   1.000
_cell.angle_alpha   90.00
_cell.angle_beta   90.00
_cell.angle_gamma   90.00
#
_symmetry.space_group_name_H-M   'P 1'
#
loop_
_entity.id
_entity.type
_entity.pdbx_description
1 polymer ?
#
loop_
_entity_poly.entity_id
_entity_poly.type
_entity_poly.pdbx_seq_one_letter_code
_entity_poly.pdbx_strand_id
1 'polypeptide(L)'
;MSQHQKDKVEFLCNECCWFGCKDRKTCYESVSRKNLGNPAPEFHCASPDGGNGYRFSKAMENPGFISVDDIQNIYMPMGFSNFKIEGRGLGSALILEFLLYYMTKPEYQLHVREEIYLDNMLDLF
;
A
#
# COMPACT_ATOMS: atom_id res chain seq x y z
N MET A 1 24.20 -5.31 -2.77
CA MET A 1 23.40 -5.58 -3.99
C MET A 1 23.96 -4.77 -5.13
N SER A 2 24.10 -5.35 -6.33
CA SER A 2 24.45 -4.60 -7.54
C SER A 2 23.27 -3.72 -8.00
N GLN A 3 23.51 -2.73 -8.86
CA GLN A 3 22.43 -1.88 -9.37
C GLN A 3 21.35 -2.71 -10.08
N HIS A 4 21.75 -3.65 -10.94
CA HIS A 4 20.83 -4.59 -11.60
C HIS A 4 19.94 -5.38 -10.62
N GLN A 5 20.45 -5.71 -9.43
CA GLN A 5 19.63 -6.35 -8.39
C GLN A 5 18.65 -5.36 -7.76
N LYS A 6 19.08 -4.12 -7.49
CA LYS A 6 18.23 -3.07 -6.91
C LYS A 6 17.09 -2.68 -7.84
N ASP A 7 17.35 -2.61 -9.15
CA ASP A 7 16.34 -2.29 -10.16
C ASP A 7 15.21 -3.34 -10.25
N LYS A 8 15.43 -4.54 -9.69
CA LYS A 8 14.45 -5.63 -9.60
C LYS A 8 13.73 -5.69 -8.25
N VAL A 9 14.14 -4.88 -7.27
CA VAL A 9 13.48 -4.81 -5.96
C VAL A 9 12.33 -3.82 -6.05
N GLU A 10 11.21 -4.21 -5.44
CA GLU A 10 10.03 -3.38 -5.28
C GLU A 10 9.67 -3.35 -3.79
N PHE A 11 9.43 -2.15 -3.26
CA PHE A 11 8.96 -1.98 -1.89
C PHE A 11 7.46 -1.72 -1.89
N LEU A 12 6.71 -2.31 -0.94
CA LEU A 12 5.32 -1.94 -0.69
C LEU A 12 5.29 -0.93 0.44
N CYS A 13 4.95 0.33 0.16
CA CYS A 13 5.23 1.45 1.07
C CYS A 13 4.24 1.60 2.21
N ASN A 14 2.99 1.22 2.00
CA ASN A 14 1.87 1.43 2.92
C ASN A 14 1.24 0.11 3.39
N GLU A 15 2.07 -0.91 3.61
CA GLU A 15 1.62 -2.22 4.09
C GLU A 15 0.91 -2.10 5.46
N CYS A 16 -0.29 -2.68 5.57
CA CYS A 16 -1.09 -2.64 6.80
C CYS A 16 -1.00 -3.92 7.65
N CYS A 17 -0.38 -4.99 7.12
CA CYS A 17 -0.14 -6.21 7.87
C CYS A 17 0.73 -5.95 9.10
N TRP A 18 0.49 -6.74 10.14
CA TRP A 18 1.36 -6.76 11.31
C TRP A 18 2.82 -7.00 10.90
N PHE A 19 3.73 -6.10 11.29
CA PHE A 19 5.12 -6.07 10.83
C PHE A 19 5.83 -7.42 11.03
N GLY A 20 5.65 -8.03 12.21
CA GLY A 20 6.24 -9.32 12.58
C GLY A 20 5.38 -10.55 12.22
N CYS A 21 4.36 -10.43 11.36
CA CYS A 21 3.44 -11.53 11.07
C CYS A 21 4.16 -12.80 10.60
N LYS A 22 4.00 -13.88 11.37
CA LYS A 22 4.59 -15.19 11.08
C LYS A 22 3.81 -15.98 10.03
N ASP A 23 2.56 -15.60 9.79
CA ASP A 23 1.65 -16.30 8.86
C ASP A 23 1.63 -15.66 7.46
N ARG A 24 2.42 -14.61 7.22
CA ARG A 24 2.41 -13.82 5.98
C ARG A 24 2.59 -14.68 4.72
N LYS A 25 3.48 -15.68 4.77
CA LYS A 25 3.69 -16.62 3.67
C LYS A 25 2.40 -17.37 3.33
N THR A 26 1.78 -18.00 4.31
CA THR A 26 0.54 -18.77 4.13
C THR A 26 -0.61 -17.88 3.66
N CYS A 27 -0.71 -16.66 4.19
CA CYS A 27 -1.67 -15.66 3.75
C CYS A 27 -1.52 -15.36 2.25
N TYR A 28 -0.32 -14.98 1.80
CA TYR A 28 -0.08 -14.63 0.40
C TYR A 28 -0.17 -15.83 -0.55
N GLU A 29 0.17 -17.04 -0.11
CA GLU A 29 -0.08 -18.25 -0.90
C GLU A 29 -1.59 -18.48 -1.13
N SER A 30 -2.42 -18.27 -0.10
CA SER A 30 -3.89 -18.34 -0.23
C SER A 30 -4.42 -17.26 -1.18
N VAL A 31 -3.99 -16.00 -1.01
CA VAL A 31 -4.36 -14.87 -1.90
C VAL A 31 -3.91 -15.11 -3.34
N SER A 32 -2.69 -15.61 -3.54
CA SER A 32 -2.15 -15.91 -4.88
C SER A 32 -2.97 -16.98 -5.61
N ARG A 33 -3.33 -18.07 -4.92
CA ARG A 33 -4.18 -19.12 -5.50
C ARG A 33 -5.56 -18.58 -5.87
N LYS A 34 -6.19 -17.77 -5.00
CA LYS A 34 -7.46 -17.09 -5.29
C LYS A 34 -7.37 -16.21 -6.54
N ASN A 35 -6.30 -15.41 -6.67
CA ASN A 35 -6.08 -14.56 -7.86
C ASN A 35 -5.85 -15.35 -9.16
N LEU A 36 -5.37 -16.60 -9.07
CA LEU A 36 -5.23 -17.50 -10.22
C LEU A 36 -6.51 -18.30 -10.53
N GLY A 37 -7.60 -18.10 -9.77
CA GLY A 37 -8.83 -18.88 -9.91
C GLY A 37 -8.72 -20.32 -9.40
N ASN A 38 -7.66 -20.64 -8.64
CA ASN A 38 -7.47 -21.98 -8.10
C ASN A 38 -8.26 -22.16 -6.79
N PRO A 39 -8.81 -23.37 -6.53
CA PRO A 39 -9.35 -23.69 -5.22
C PRO A 39 -8.27 -23.52 -4.14
N ALA A 40 -8.59 -22.78 -3.08
CA ALA A 40 -7.71 -22.61 -1.94
C ALA A 40 -8.54 -22.56 -0.66
N PRO A 41 -8.09 -23.21 0.43
CA PRO A 41 -8.69 -23.02 1.72
C PRO A 41 -8.61 -21.54 2.10
N GLU A 42 -9.67 -21.04 2.71
CA GLU A 42 -9.70 -19.68 3.21
C GLU A 42 -8.64 -19.52 4.32
N PHE A 43 -7.82 -18.48 4.18
CA PHE A 43 -6.89 -18.09 5.22
C PHE A 43 -7.54 -16.98 6.04
N HIS A 44 -7.70 -17.22 7.34
CA HIS A 44 -8.21 -16.21 8.27
C HIS A 44 -7.02 -15.55 8.97
N CYS A 45 -6.88 -14.24 8.77
CA CYS A 45 -5.83 -13.46 9.40
C CYS A 45 -6.05 -13.42 10.92
N ALA A 46 -5.08 -13.92 11.69
CA ALA A 46 -5.10 -13.92 13.15
C ALA A 46 -4.58 -12.61 13.78
N SER A 47 -4.28 -11.60 12.96
CA SER A 47 -3.91 -10.27 13.47
C SER A 47 -5.01 -9.75 14.39
N PRO A 48 -4.70 -9.21 15.58
CA PRO A 48 -5.70 -8.67 16.51
C PRO A 48 -6.62 -7.64 15.87
N ASP A 49 -6.14 -6.95 14.84
CA ASP A 49 -6.85 -5.91 14.10
C ASP A 49 -7.32 -6.35 12.70
N GLY A 50 -7.18 -7.64 12.35
CA GLY A 50 -7.42 -8.14 10.99
C GLY A 50 -8.85 -7.92 10.48
N GLY A 51 -9.83 -7.75 11.38
CA GLY A 51 -11.22 -7.49 11.03
C GLY A 51 -11.59 -6.01 10.83
N ASN A 52 -10.69 -5.06 11.16
CA ASN A 52 -11.02 -3.62 11.18
C ASN A 52 -10.95 -2.92 9.81
N GLY A 53 -10.66 -3.68 8.76
CA GLY A 53 -10.38 -3.15 7.43
C GLY A 53 -9.05 -2.38 7.36
N TYR A 54 -8.68 -1.96 6.14
CA TYR A 54 -7.50 -1.13 5.94
C TYR A 54 -7.74 0.28 6.48
N ARG A 55 -6.79 0.81 7.27
CA ARG A 55 -6.78 2.20 7.75
C ARG A 55 -5.43 2.83 7.47
N PHE A 56 -5.41 3.89 6.67
CA PHE A 56 -4.14 4.50 6.25
C PHE A 56 -3.35 5.07 7.43
N SER A 57 -4.01 5.78 8.34
CA SER A 57 -3.38 6.30 9.57
C SER A 57 -2.70 5.21 10.39
N LYS A 58 -3.30 4.02 10.49
CA LYS A 58 -2.70 2.86 11.18
C LYS A 58 -1.53 2.27 10.40
N ALA A 59 -1.60 2.24 9.07
CA ALA A 59 -0.48 1.82 8.23
C ALA A 59 0.72 2.77 8.38
N MET A 60 0.49 4.08 8.57
CA MET A 60 1.56 5.06 8.81
C MET A 60 2.29 4.86 10.16
N GLU A 61 1.66 4.20 11.12
CA GLU A 61 2.28 3.84 12.41
C GLU A 61 3.06 2.51 12.34
N ASN A 62 2.96 1.78 11.22
CA ASN A 62 3.65 0.51 11.03
C ASN A 62 5.17 0.73 10.95
N PRO A 63 6.01 -0.02 11.67
CA PRO A 63 7.48 0.06 11.52
C PRO A 63 7.98 -0.22 10.10
N GLY A 64 7.17 -0.88 9.26
CA GLY A 64 7.47 -1.12 7.86
C GLY A 64 6.94 -0.06 6.89
N PHE A 65 6.30 1.00 7.40
CA PHE A 65 5.84 2.11 6.58
C PHE A 65 7.03 2.84 5.97
N ILE A 66 6.92 3.18 4.68
CA ILE A 66 7.93 3.94 3.96
C ILE A 66 7.27 5.25 3.52
N SER A 67 7.61 6.34 4.21
CA SER A 67 7.09 7.67 3.91
C SER A 67 7.66 8.24 2.61
N VAL A 68 7.04 9.31 2.08
CA VAL A 68 7.60 10.07 0.95
C VAL A 68 9.01 10.58 1.27
N ASP A 69 9.25 10.98 2.52
CA ASP A 69 10.55 11.44 3.00
C ASP A 69 11.58 10.28 2.97
N ASP A 70 11.22 9.10 3.47
CA ASP A 70 12.09 7.93 3.43
C ASP A 70 12.45 7.54 1.99
N ILE A 71 11.47 7.56 1.08
CA ILE A 71 11.71 7.30 -0.35
C ILE A 71 12.78 8.25 -0.88
N GLN A 72 12.60 9.55 -0.68
CA GLN A 72 13.46 10.59 -1.27
C GLN A 72 14.83 10.67 -0.61
N ASN A 73 14.90 10.51 0.71
CA ASN A 73 16.09 10.82 1.50
C ASN A 73 16.87 9.57 1.91
N ILE A 74 16.27 8.38 1.88
CA ILE A 74 16.92 7.12 2.27
C ILE A 74 17.04 6.19 1.06
N TYR A 75 15.91 5.76 0.48
CA TYR A 75 15.92 4.67 -0.50
C TYR A 75 16.39 5.08 -1.90
N MET A 76 15.99 6.25 -2.38
CA MET A 76 16.46 6.78 -3.68
C MET A 76 17.97 7.02 -3.70
N PRO A 77 18.59 7.66 -2.69
CA PRO A 77 20.05 7.77 -2.59
C PRO A 77 20.77 6.41 -2.51
N MET A 78 20.11 5.40 -1.93
CA MET A 78 20.62 4.02 -1.95
C MET A 78 20.53 3.35 -3.32
N GLY A 79 19.91 3.99 -4.33
CA GLY A 79 19.79 3.49 -5.70
C GLY A 79 18.58 2.61 -5.95
N PHE A 80 17.55 2.67 -5.10
CA PHE A 80 16.26 2.01 -5.34
C PHE A 80 15.26 2.99 -5.98
N SER A 81 14.40 2.49 -6.85
CA SER A 81 13.47 3.33 -7.62
C SER A 81 12.06 2.79 -7.75
N ASN A 82 11.78 1.54 -7.38
CA ASN A 82 10.45 0.95 -7.50
C ASN A 82 9.73 0.88 -6.16
N PHE A 83 8.63 1.62 -6.07
CA PHE A 83 7.78 1.74 -4.89
C PHE A 83 6.33 1.47 -5.29
N LYS A 84 5.71 0.53 -4.61
CA LYS A 84 4.32 0.09 -4.81
C LYS A 84 3.46 0.62 -3.69
N ILE A 85 2.23 0.95 -4.05
CA ILE A 85 1.18 1.36 -3.14
C ILE A 85 0.14 0.23 -3.08
N GLU A 86 -0.19 -0.22 -1.88
CA GLU A 86 -1.28 -1.15 -1.63
C GLU A 86 -2.63 -0.51 -2.00
N GLY A 87 -3.56 -1.29 -2.54
CA GLY A 87 -4.83 -0.73 -2.99
C GLY A 87 -5.79 -1.68 -3.71
N ARG A 88 -5.33 -2.86 -4.17
CA ARG A 88 -6.21 -3.80 -4.86
C ARG A 88 -7.36 -4.23 -3.94
N GLY A 89 -8.60 -3.98 -4.38
CA GLY A 89 -9.81 -4.33 -3.63
C GLY A 89 -10.16 -3.35 -2.51
N LEU A 90 -9.42 -2.25 -2.34
CA LEU A 90 -9.79 -1.16 -1.44
C LEU A 90 -10.71 -0.16 -2.14
N GLY A 91 -11.52 0.54 -1.35
CA GLY A 91 -12.46 1.55 -1.84
C GLY A 91 -11.75 2.78 -2.41
N SER A 92 -12.41 3.43 -3.37
CA SER A 92 -11.93 4.61 -4.10
C SER A 92 -11.47 5.74 -3.18
N ALA A 93 -12.20 6.02 -2.10
CA ALA A 93 -11.84 7.03 -1.09
C ALA A 93 -10.47 6.77 -0.43
N LEU A 94 -10.13 5.50 -0.11
CA LEU A 94 -8.83 5.16 0.46
C LEU A 94 -7.71 5.32 -0.58
N ILE A 95 -7.97 4.91 -1.83
CA ILE A 95 -7.01 5.07 -2.92
C ILE A 95 -6.69 6.55 -3.14
N LEU A 96 -7.71 7.42 -3.09
CA LEU A 96 -7.49 8.87 -3.17
C LEU A 96 -6.51 9.35 -2.10
N GLU A 97 -6.70 8.95 -0.84
CA GLU A 97 -5.80 9.37 0.25
C GLU A 97 -4.35 8.90 0.03
N PHE A 98 -4.14 7.72 -0.58
CA PHE A 98 -2.78 7.29 -0.94
C PHE A 98 -2.18 8.14 -2.06
N LEU A 99 -2.96 8.47 -3.09
CA LEU A 99 -2.50 9.31 -4.19
C LEU A 99 -2.20 10.74 -3.73
N LEU A 100 -3.04 11.29 -2.83
CA LEU A 100 -2.78 12.59 -2.22
C LEU A 100 -1.49 12.58 -1.41
N TYR A 101 -1.22 11.50 -0.67
CA TYR A 101 0.01 11.39 0.13
C TYR A 101 1.26 11.17 -0.73
N TYR A 102 1.27 10.19 -1.63
CA TYR A 102 2.47 9.77 -2.37
C TYR A 102 2.71 10.54 -3.67
N MET A 103 1.66 11.06 -4.30
CA MET A 103 1.72 11.58 -5.68
C MET A 103 1.38 13.07 -5.80
N THR A 104 0.98 13.71 -4.69
CA THR A 104 0.58 15.12 -4.68
C THR A 104 1.45 15.89 -3.70
N LYS A 105 1.96 17.06 -4.09
CA LYS A 105 2.67 17.92 -3.14
C LYS A 105 1.68 18.41 -2.05
N PRO A 106 2.09 18.49 -0.77
CA PRO A 106 1.19 18.84 0.33
C PRO A 106 0.36 20.11 0.08
N GLU A 107 0.97 21.15 -0.51
CA GLU A 107 0.32 22.42 -0.81
C GLU A 107 -0.80 22.35 -1.87
N TYR A 108 -0.87 21.26 -2.64
CA TYR A 108 -1.89 21.06 -3.69
C TYR A 108 -2.92 19.97 -3.36
N GLN A 109 -2.84 19.31 -2.20
CA GLN A 109 -3.75 18.20 -1.88
C GLN A 109 -5.23 18.62 -1.86
N LEU A 110 -5.55 19.83 -1.39
CA LEU A 110 -6.93 20.33 -1.41
C LEU A 110 -7.44 20.51 -2.85
N HIS A 111 -6.65 21.15 -3.71
CA HIS A 111 -7.00 21.35 -5.12
C HIS A 111 -7.23 20.02 -5.84
N VAL A 112 -6.33 19.05 -5.67
CA VAL A 112 -6.49 17.72 -6.29
C VAL A 112 -7.74 17.01 -5.77
N ARG A 113 -8.02 17.11 -4.47
CA ARG A 113 -9.23 16.55 -3.87
C ARG A 113 -10.50 17.18 -4.45
N GLU A 114 -10.54 18.50 -4.59
CA GLU A 114 -11.67 19.23 -5.17
C GLU A 114 -11.92 18.85 -6.65
N GLU A 115 -10.87 18.80 -7.47
CA GLU A 115 -11.00 18.40 -8.88
C GLU A 115 -11.57 16.98 -9.03
N ILE A 116 -11.10 16.03 -8.20
CA ILE A 116 -11.60 14.64 -8.23
C ILE A 116 -13.06 14.55 -7.78
N TYR A 117 -13.48 15.35 -6.81
CA TYR A 117 -14.88 15.40 -6.36
C TYR A 117 -15.80 15.96 -7.44
N LEU A 118 -15.35 16.98 -8.19
CA LEU A 118 -16.14 17.62 -9.23
C LEU A 118 -16.25 16.77 -10.51
N ASP A 119 -15.27 15.92 -10.79
CA ASP A 119 -15.24 15.02 -11.95
C ASP A 119 -16.08 13.74 -11.76
N ASN A 120 -16.70 13.54 -10.59
CA ASN A 120 -17.41 12.29 -10.21
C ASN A 120 -16.60 11.00 -10.43
N MET A 121 -15.26 11.11 -10.51
CA MET A 121 -14.35 9.99 -10.78
C MET A 121 -14.24 9.00 -9.61
N LEU A 122 -14.74 9.39 -8.44
CA LEU A 122 -14.93 8.47 -7.33
C LEU A 122 -16.40 8.05 -7.30
N ASP A 123 -16.65 6.76 -7.52
CA ASP A 123 -17.86 6.09 -7.02
C ASP A 123 -17.83 6.19 -5.49
N LEU A 124 -18.29 7.33 -4.96
CA LEU A 124 -18.57 7.53 -3.54
C LEU A 124 -20.03 7.23 -3.20
N PHE A 125 -20.88 6.97 -4.20
CA PHE A 125 -22.30 6.70 -4.09
C PHE A 125 -22.79 5.72 -5.16
#